data_AF-A0A936QAE8-F1
#
_entry.id   AF-A0A936QAE8-F1
#
_cell.length_a   1.000
_cell.length_b   1.000
_cell.length_c   1.000
_cell.angle_alpha   90.00
_cell.angle_beta   90.00
_cell.angle_gamma   90.00
#
_symmetry.space_group_name_H-M   'P 1'
#
loop_
_entity.id
_entity.type
_entity.pdbx_description
1 polymer ?
#
loop_
_entity_poly.entity_id
_entity_poly.type
_entity_poly.pdbx_seq_one_letter_code
_entity_poly.pdbx_strand_id
1 'polypeptide(L)'
;MSVVAPYPAPDPETGVVQAGEGLYLLPTLHQSVEFAVLVRRAFFALRPTAVAVELPQTIEEAFRKAVLRLPLLTVALWPDGDETVYLLVEPHEPMTEAARLALENGAALHLVDRDDGSYPFRREALPDPYALTRIGAGPFVAAVLDAFPPSDDDADLLRERAMAVRLARLAEAGERVLWVGGAAHVRGILRALGEPQAEPFGRVRREGVRIAALSPESSREVMSEIPYVSAAYERARSAGGAFAFDGETDTLRVVDALLREAAQRYRKSRDEEVPRTAFRALSQFSRNLALLENVLTPGFYELVVAARGVVDDDYAWETFDLGATWPWPDTTASLPVVTLKGEDLHIEGRPVRFRRRFPGKERRLRDLPLRRRPKEPKPGDWKKLKFGDGICSHPPEDIAVERFGNRLRRRAIRLLSEDSRRVAPFTTSLLDGIDVRESLRHHHEGRLWVYEEARVRGGAGSVVVIFDEEAEKYPWKTTWIGEHGQESDMAFYATPLGESVVGPGISECTYGGFLMTMPPGRLFDVWRDPDYRGPFTGAEVLLLAALDYAREPRVVYAAPKPPRPFLKRFAARLGKQVVYLPLGSLSSLSLKKLRRFHVLANKDARAWAKDYV
;
A
#
# COMPACT_ATOMS: atom_id res chain seq x y z
N MET A 1 -15.26 44.45 -21.55
CA MET A 1 -13.98 43.96 -20.98
C MET A 1 -13.68 44.82 -19.76
N SER A 2 -14.10 44.37 -18.58
CA SER A 2 -13.77 45.05 -17.32
C SER A 2 -12.34 44.66 -16.96
N VAL A 3 -11.41 45.62 -17.02
CA VAL A 3 -10.04 45.42 -16.57
C VAL A 3 -10.08 45.51 -15.05
N VAL A 4 -10.26 44.36 -14.39
CA VAL A 4 -10.10 44.23 -12.94
C VAL A 4 -8.67 44.69 -12.62
N ALA A 5 -8.54 45.63 -11.68
CA ALA A 5 -7.22 46.10 -11.24
C ALA A 5 -6.32 44.90 -10.88
N PRO A 6 -5.03 44.91 -11.22
CA PRO A 6 -4.16 43.78 -10.92
C PRO A 6 -4.12 43.59 -9.40
N TYR A 7 -4.57 42.42 -8.94
CA TYR A 7 -4.39 42.01 -7.54
C TYR A 7 -2.89 42.02 -7.19
N PRO A 8 -2.53 42.26 -5.92
CA PRO A 8 -1.13 42.24 -5.49
C PRO A 8 -0.50 40.89 -5.83
N ALA A 9 0.71 40.91 -6.39
CA ALA A 9 1.43 39.69 -6.70
C ALA A 9 1.83 38.96 -5.39
N PRO A 10 1.78 37.62 -5.35
CA PRO A 10 2.27 36.87 -4.20
C PRO A 10 3.78 36.99 -4.08
N ASP A 11 4.26 37.03 -2.84
CA ASP A 11 5.68 37.02 -2.51
C ASP A 11 6.38 35.77 -3.10
N PRO A 12 7.53 35.91 -3.77
CA PRO A 12 8.19 34.79 -4.45
C PRO A 12 8.54 33.60 -3.54
N GLU A 13 8.93 33.87 -2.29
CA GLU A 13 9.43 32.85 -1.36
C GLU A 13 8.33 32.24 -0.48
N THR A 14 7.40 33.07 -0.03
CA THR A 14 6.37 32.70 0.94
C THR A 14 4.99 32.51 0.34
N GLY A 15 4.75 32.99 -0.89
CA GLY A 15 3.43 32.96 -1.53
C GLY A 15 2.40 33.91 -0.91
N VAL A 16 2.81 34.75 0.04
CA VAL A 16 1.94 35.68 0.74
C VAL A 16 1.53 36.82 -0.19
N VAL A 17 0.24 37.16 -0.18
CA VAL A 17 -0.32 38.33 -0.87
C VAL A 17 -0.52 39.45 0.16
N GLN A 18 0.17 40.58 -0.04
CA GLN A 18 -0.02 41.75 0.82
C GLN A 18 -1.29 42.52 0.40
N ALA A 19 -2.31 42.50 1.25
CA ALA A 19 -3.61 43.12 0.97
C ALA A 19 -3.68 44.60 1.37
N GLY A 20 -2.84 45.02 2.32
CA GLY A 20 -2.78 46.39 2.83
C GLY A 20 -1.64 46.56 3.83
N GLU A 21 -1.58 47.72 4.48
CA GLU A 21 -0.66 47.94 5.59
C GLU A 21 -1.03 47.00 6.76
N GLY A 22 -0.07 46.19 7.21
CA GLY A 22 -0.28 45.25 8.31
C GLY A 22 -1.10 44.00 7.98
N LEU A 23 -1.67 43.87 6.78
CA LEU A 23 -2.55 42.74 6.40
C LEU A 23 -1.95 41.86 5.29
N TYR A 24 -1.73 40.59 5.63
CA TYR A 24 -1.09 39.59 4.79
C TYR A 24 -2.02 38.37 4.63
N LEU A 25 -2.30 37.97 3.39
CA LEU A 25 -3.14 36.81 3.08
C LEU A 25 -2.26 35.69 2.52
N LEU A 26 -2.31 34.50 3.11
CA LEU A 26 -1.68 33.31 2.57
C LEU A 26 -2.74 32.38 1.97
N PRO A 27 -2.86 32.32 0.63
CA PRO A 27 -3.76 31.40 -0.05
C PRO A 27 -3.24 29.97 0.11
N THR A 28 -4.09 29.05 0.55
CA THR A 28 -3.71 27.64 0.76
C THR A 28 -4.64 26.66 0.07
N LEU A 29 -4.10 25.49 -0.25
CA LEU A 29 -4.90 24.30 -0.54
C LEU A 29 -4.96 23.45 0.73
N HIS A 30 -6.18 23.12 1.17
CA HIS A 30 -6.41 22.30 2.37
C HIS A 30 -5.73 20.94 2.25
N GLN A 31 -5.45 20.32 3.40
CA GLN A 31 -5.04 18.93 3.52
C GLN A 31 -3.74 18.60 2.77
N SER A 32 -2.69 19.41 3.01
CA SER A 32 -1.40 19.20 2.37
C SER A 32 -0.22 19.61 3.24
N VAL A 33 0.74 18.69 3.33
CA VAL A 33 2.02 18.94 4.02
C VAL A 33 2.76 20.11 3.38
N GLU A 34 2.67 20.25 2.06
CA GLU A 34 3.34 21.32 1.32
C GLU A 34 2.90 22.72 1.77
N PHE A 35 1.60 22.91 1.98
CA PHE A 35 1.09 24.18 2.50
C PHE A 35 1.29 24.34 4.00
N ALA A 36 1.33 23.27 4.79
CA ALA A 36 1.73 23.36 6.20
C ALA A 36 3.18 23.87 6.34
N VAL A 37 4.11 23.36 5.53
CA VAL A 37 5.48 23.88 5.44
C VAL A 37 5.49 25.35 4.99
N LEU A 38 4.66 25.71 4.01
CA LEU A 38 4.57 27.10 3.53
C LEU A 38 4.06 28.06 4.60
N VAL A 39 3.03 27.67 5.37
CA VAL A 39 2.50 28.42 6.50
C VAL A 39 3.60 28.72 7.51
N ARG A 40 4.44 27.74 7.84
CA ARG A 40 5.60 27.95 8.72
C ARG A 40 6.55 28.99 8.14
N ARG A 41 6.94 28.87 6.86
CA ARG A 41 7.83 29.85 6.21
C ARG A 41 7.25 31.26 6.28
N ALA A 42 5.99 31.43 5.90
CA ALA A 42 5.31 32.72 5.93
C ALA A 42 5.22 33.30 7.35
N PHE A 43 4.83 32.48 8.34
CA PHE A 43 4.71 32.91 9.73
C PHE A 43 6.03 33.45 10.28
N PHE A 44 7.14 32.71 10.10
CA PHE A 44 8.43 33.12 10.63
C PHE A 44 9.08 34.27 9.84
N ALA A 45 8.76 34.41 8.55
CA ALA A 45 9.17 35.57 7.75
C ALA A 45 8.45 36.85 8.18
N LEU A 46 7.13 36.78 8.39
CA LEU A 46 6.30 37.95 8.71
C LEU A 46 6.33 38.35 10.19
N ARG A 47 6.47 37.36 11.08
CA ARG A 47 6.30 37.47 12.54
C ARG A 47 5.00 38.20 12.91
N PRO A 48 3.83 37.63 12.57
CA PRO A 48 2.55 38.27 12.82
C PRO A 48 2.26 38.36 14.32
N THR A 49 1.54 39.41 14.73
CA THR A 49 1.00 39.56 16.09
C THR A 49 -0.40 38.96 16.22
N ALA A 50 -1.10 38.80 15.09
CA ALA A 50 -2.38 38.12 14.99
C ALA A 50 -2.41 37.15 13.79
N VAL A 51 -2.98 35.97 13.98
CA VAL A 51 -3.25 34.98 12.94
C VAL A 51 -4.76 34.83 12.80
N ALA A 52 -5.26 34.98 11.59
CA ALA A 52 -6.65 34.78 11.24
C ALA A 52 -6.79 33.50 10.40
N VAL A 53 -7.79 32.67 10.67
CA VAL A 53 -8.07 31.46 9.86
C VAL A 53 -9.50 31.45 9.34
N GLU A 54 -9.69 30.81 8.19
CA GLU A 54 -10.99 30.61 7.54
C GLU A 54 -11.82 29.50 8.23
N LEU A 55 -12.08 29.71 9.52
CA LEU A 55 -13.01 28.91 10.30
C LEU A 55 -13.91 29.85 11.10
N PRO A 56 -15.14 29.42 11.44
CA PRO A 56 -16.11 30.29 12.08
C PRO A 56 -15.83 30.41 13.57
N GLN A 57 -16.00 31.61 14.11
CA GLN A 57 -15.80 31.91 15.53
C GLN A 57 -16.60 30.99 16.46
N THR A 58 -17.74 30.46 16.01
CA THR A 58 -18.62 29.59 16.79
C THR A 58 -17.99 28.25 17.21
N ILE A 59 -16.89 27.83 16.58
CA ILE A 59 -16.16 26.60 16.92
C ILE A 59 -14.79 26.87 17.55
N GLU A 60 -14.45 28.13 17.82
CA GLU A 60 -13.11 28.56 18.26
C GLU A 60 -12.62 27.82 19.50
N GLU A 61 -13.46 27.70 20.53
CA GLU A 61 -13.07 27.02 21.77
C GLU A 61 -12.71 25.55 21.54
N ALA A 62 -13.51 24.84 20.74
CA ALA A 62 -13.28 23.43 20.41
C ALA A 62 -12.05 23.25 19.53
N PHE A 63 -11.89 24.11 18.51
CA PHE A 63 -10.74 24.08 17.62
C PHE A 63 -9.44 24.38 18.37
N ARG A 64 -9.41 25.42 19.23
CA ARG A 64 -8.24 25.75 20.05
C ARG A 64 -7.84 24.60 20.97
N LYS A 65 -8.81 23.97 21.65
CA LYS A 65 -8.54 22.80 22.50
C LYS A 65 -7.98 21.64 21.68
N ALA A 66 -8.52 21.38 20.49
CA ALA A 66 -8.05 20.31 19.61
C ALA A 66 -6.62 20.57 19.08
N VAL A 67 -6.30 21.80 18.69
CA VAL A 67 -4.96 22.21 18.24
C VAL A 67 -3.93 22.00 19.36
N LEU A 68 -4.26 22.39 20.60
CA LEU A 68 -3.38 22.21 21.76
C LEU A 68 -3.12 20.74 22.13
N ARG A 69 -3.96 19.81 21.67
CA ARG A 69 -3.79 18.37 21.90
C ARG A 69 -2.85 17.70 20.90
N LEU A 70 -2.52 18.34 19.77
CA LEU A 70 -1.62 17.74 18.79
C LEU A 70 -0.28 17.36 19.44
N PRO A 71 0.27 16.15 19.15
CA PRO A 71 -0.08 15.25 18.04
C PRO A 71 -1.23 14.25 18.29
N LEU A 72 -1.99 14.38 19.38
CA LEU A 72 -3.17 13.54 19.62
C LEU A 72 -4.33 13.99 18.73
N LEU A 73 -4.66 13.16 17.72
CA LEU A 73 -5.70 13.46 16.74
C LEU A 73 -7.06 13.66 17.42
N THR A 74 -7.67 14.80 17.15
CA THR A 74 -8.92 15.24 17.78
C THR A 74 -9.94 15.60 16.70
N VAL A 75 -11.19 15.21 16.94
CA VAL A 75 -12.34 15.54 16.09
C VAL A 75 -13.21 16.55 16.84
N ALA A 76 -13.48 17.70 16.23
CA ALA A 76 -14.53 18.61 16.67
C ALA A 76 -15.85 18.21 16.00
N LEU A 77 -16.92 18.12 16.79
CA LEU A 77 -18.22 17.58 16.39
C LEU A 77 -19.32 18.58 16.78
N TRP A 78 -20.28 18.82 15.90
CA TRP A 78 -21.46 19.62 16.24
C TRP A 78 -22.68 19.23 15.41
N PRO A 79 -23.91 19.38 15.97
CA PRO A 79 -25.13 19.11 15.23
C PRO A 79 -25.39 20.16 14.15
N ASP A 80 -25.95 19.72 13.03
CA ASP A 80 -26.38 20.54 11.90
C ASP A 80 -27.66 19.93 11.30
N GLY A 81 -28.82 20.37 11.79
CA GLY A 81 -30.09 19.70 11.52
C GLY A 81 -30.11 18.28 12.10
N ASP A 82 -30.44 17.30 11.27
CA ASP A 82 -30.42 15.86 11.63
C ASP A 82 -29.03 15.21 11.46
N GLU A 83 -28.04 15.96 10.98
CA GLU A 83 -26.67 15.50 10.73
C GLU A 83 -25.70 15.98 11.82
N THR A 84 -24.54 15.33 11.93
CA THR A 84 -23.42 15.82 12.76
C THR A 84 -22.24 16.19 11.89
N VAL A 85 -21.89 17.47 11.83
CA VAL A 85 -20.70 17.89 11.10
C VAL A 85 -19.47 17.61 11.96
N TYR A 86 -18.39 17.16 11.31
CA TYR A 86 -17.11 16.97 11.95
C TYR A 86 -15.98 17.72 11.25
N LEU A 87 -15.04 18.19 12.07
CA LEU A 87 -13.75 18.73 11.65
C LEU A 87 -12.66 17.90 12.34
N LEU A 88 -11.95 17.12 11.55
CA LEU A 88 -10.73 16.46 12.00
C LEU A 88 -9.60 17.49 12.04
N VAL A 89 -8.96 17.65 13.20
CA VAL A 89 -7.82 18.57 13.37
C VAL A 89 -6.54 17.80 13.07
N GLU A 90 -6.02 17.99 11.86
CA GLU A 90 -4.86 17.27 11.32
C GLU A 90 -3.61 18.17 11.32
N PRO A 91 -2.42 17.67 11.68
CA PRO A 91 -1.24 18.51 11.80
C PRO A 91 -0.74 19.06 10.45
N HIS A 92 -1.06 18.38 9.35
CA HIS A 92 -0.72 18.84 7.99
C HIS A 92 -1.77 19.76 7.37
N GLU A 93 -2.85 20.11 8.09
CA GLU A 93 -3.82 21.10 7.60
C GLU A 93 -3.25 22.52 7.79
N PRO A 94 -3.14 23.35 6.73
CA PRO A 94 -2.53 24.68 6.82
C PRO A 94 -3.12 25.60 7.90
N MET A 95 -4.46 25.61 8.05
CA MET A 95 -5.10 26.41 9.10
C MET A 95 -4.81 25.89 10.51
N THR A 96 -4.69 24.56 10.66
CA THR A 96 -4.28 23.94 11.93
C THR A 96 -2.84 24.30 12.27
N GLU A 97 -1.92 24.26 11.31
CA GLU A 97 -0.53 24.69 11.53
C GLU A 97 -0.46 26.19 11.88
N ALA A 98 -1.22 27.04 11.19
CA ALA A 98 -1.27 28.48 11.45
C ALA A 98 -1.76 28.78 12.88
N ALA A 99 -2.84 28.12 13.29
CA ALA A 99 -3.37 28.23 14.64
C ALA A 99 -2.38 27.72 15.70
N ARG A 100 -1.68 26.63 15.41
CA ARG A 100 -0.67 26.06 16.32
C ARG A 100 0.50 27.03 16.51
N LEU A 101 1.03 27.59 15.41
CA LEU A 101 2.09 28.59 15.44
C LEU A 101 1.67 29.84 16.22
N ALA A 102 0.43 30.31 16.05
CA ALA A 102 -0.08 31.46 16.79
C ALA A 102 -0.04 31.21 18.30
N LEU A 103 -0.59 30.08 18.75
CA LEU A 103 -0.66 29.71 20.16
C LEU A 103 0.72 29.51 20.78
N GLU A 104 1.67 28.91 20.05
CA GLU A 104 3.02 28.64 20.53
C GLU A 104 3.90 29.89 20.62
N ASN A 105 3.66 30.88 19.77
CA ASN A 105 4.46 32.11 19.71
C ASN A 105 3.76 33.30 20.38
N GLY A 106 2.60 33.09 21.01
CA GLY A 106 1.86 34.14 21.71
C GLY A 106 1.18 35.16 20.80
N ALA A 107 0.97 34.83 19.51
CA ALA A 107 0.15 35.64 18.62
C ALA A 107 -1.35 35.37 18.87
N ALA A 108 -2.18 36.40 18.70
CA ALA A 108 -3.63 36.25 18.84
C ALA A 108 -4.19 35.36 17.72
N LEU A 109 -5.07 34.42 18.05
CA LEU A 109 -5.74 33.56 17.07
C LEU A 109 -7.18 34.03 16.87
N HIS A 110 -7.57 34.28 15.62
CA HIS A 110 -8.92 34.72 15.26
C HIS A 110 -9.54 33.79 14.21
N LEU A 111 -10.75 33.30 14.49
CA LEU A 111 -11.55 32.54 13.52
C LEU A 111 -12.52 33.52 12.84
N VAL A 112 -12.18 33.92 11.61
CA VAL A 112 -12.79 35.10 10.97
C VAL A 112 -13.90 34.77 9.99
N ASP A 113 -14.16 33.50 9.71
CA ASP A 113 -15.19 33.09 8.74
C ASP A 113 -16.61 33.28 9.30
N ARG A 114 -17.58 33.46 8.40
CA ARG A 114 -19.00 33.56 8.74
C ARG A 114 -19.57 32.17 9.02
N ASP A 115 -20.32 32.05 10.11
CA ASP A 115 -21.14 30.85 10.35
C ASP A 115 -22.55 31.08 9.80
N ASP A 116 -22.91 30.42 8.71
CA ASP A 116 -24.22 30.48 8.07
C ASP A 116 -25.08 29.23 8.35
N GLY A 117 -24.61 28.28 9.16
CA GLY A 117 -25.33 27.04 9.42
C GLY A 117 -25.39 26.06 8.24
N SER A 118 -24.73 26.35 7.11
CA SER A 118 -24.73 25.51 5.93
C SER A 118 -23.36 25.52 5.29
N TYR A 119 -22.59 24.44 5.40
CA TYR A 119 -21.32 24.39 4.70
C TYR A 119 -21.55 23.88 3.27
N PRO A 120 -21.21 24.61 2.19
CA PRO A 120 -21.33 24.10 0.84
C PRO A 120 -20.26 23.00 0.60
N PHE A 121 -20.68 21.83 0.11
CA PHE A 121 -19.73 20.81 -0.36
C PHE A 121 -19.31 21.20 -1.78
N ARG A 122 -18.38 22.15 -1.90
CA ARG A 122 -17.82 22.49 -3.21
C ARG A 122 -16.69 21.53 -3.55
N ARG A 123 -16.83 20.88 -4.70
CA ARG A 123 -15.77 20.06 -5.30
C ARG A 123 -15.03 20.95 -6.28
N GLU A 124 -13.78 21.23 -5.97
CA GLU A 124 -12.93 22.05 -6.82
C GLU A 124 -11.82 21.18 -7.42
N ALA A 125 -11.59 21.34 -8.72
CA ALA A 125 -10.44 20.74 -9.39
C ALA A 125 -9.19 21.54 -8.99
N LEU A 126 -8.55 21.12 -7.92
CA LEU A 126 -7.35 21.77 -7.38
C LEU A 126 -6.08 21.17 -8.01
N PRO A 127 -5.04 21.96 -8.29
CA PRO A 127 -3.75 21.43 -8.69
C PRO A 127 -3.12 20.63 -7.53
N ASP A 128 -2.27 19.65 -7.85
CA ASP A 128 -1.54 18.90 -6.83
C ASP A 128 -0.58 19.84 -6.06
N PRO A 129 -0.72 19.99 -4.72
CA PRO A 129 0.14 20.82 -3.90
C PRO A 129 1.63 20.50 -4.05
N TYR A 130 1.99 19.28 -4.42
CA TYR A 130 3.40 18.89 -4.62
C TYR A 130 4.12 19.72 -5.68
N ALA A 131 3.41 20.27 -6.67
CA ALA A 131 4.03 21.13 -7.67
C ALA A 131 4.67 22.39 -7.06
N LEU A 132 4.19 22.84 -5.90
CA LEU A 132 4.79 23.94 -5.12
C LEU A 132 6.28 23.69 -4.80
N THR A 133 6.65 22.43 -4.54
CA THR A 133 8.04 22.04 -4.26
C THR A 133 8.95 22.16 -5.48
N ARG A 134 8.38 22.22 -6.69
CA ARG A 134 9.10 22.21 -7.97
C ARG A 134 9.18 23.58 -8.62
N ILE A 135 8.11 24.37 -8.55
CA ILE A 135 8.02 25.67 -9.22
C ILE A 135 8.15 26.86 -8.25
N GLY A 136 8.12 26.62 -6.94
CA GLY A 136 8.22 27.65 -5.92
C GLY A 136 6.85 28.22 -5.49
N ALA A 137 6.83 28.89 -4.34
CA ALA A 137 5.60 29.37 -3.71
C ALA A 137 4.89 30.47 -4.50
N GLY A 138 5.60 31.55 -4.86
CA GLY A 138 5.01 32.67 -5.60
C GLY A 138 4.37 32.26 -6.93
N PRO A 139 5.10 31.57 -7.84
CA PRO A 139 4.54 31.12 -9.11
C PRO A 139 3.36 30.16 -8.95
N PHE A 140 3.41 29.23 -7.97
CA PHE A 140 2.31 28.31 -7.71
C PHE A 140 1.07 29.06 -7.22
N VAL A 141 1.22 29.92 -6.21
CA VAL A 141 0.11 30.69 -5.64
C VAL A 141 -0.49 31.62 -6.69
N ALA A 142 0.33 32.27 -7.53
CA ALA A 142 -0.17 33.10 -8.62
C ALA A 142 -1.07 32.30 -9.58
N ALA A 143 -0.62 31.12 -10.01
CA ALA A 143 -1.38 30.24 -10.89
C ALA A 143 -2.68 29.73 -10.24
N VAL A 144 -2.63 29.41 -8.93
CA VAL A 144 -3.83 29.03 -8.17
C VAL A 144 -4.82 30.19 -8.13
N LEU A 145 -4.39 31.40 -7.77
CA LEU A 145 -5.27 32.56 -7.74
C LEU A 145 -5.88 32.86 -9.11
N ASP A 146 -5.11 32.68 -10.19
CA ASP A 146 -5.61 32.82 -11.56
C ASP A 146 -6.71 31.80 -11.90
N ALA A 147 -6.60 30.58 -11.38
CA ALA A 147 -7.60 29.54 -11.56
C ALA A 147 -8.89 29.76 -10.73
N PHE A 148 -8.82 30.56 -9.65
CA PHE A 148 -9.95 30.88 -8.77
C PHE A 148 -10.36 32.36 -8.90
N PRO A 149 -11.14 32.74 -9.92
CA PRO A 149 -11.74 34.08 -9.97
C PRO A 149 -12.72 34.29 -8.80
N PRO A 150 -13.03 35.55 -8.43
CA PRO A 150 -14.03 35.83 -7.40
C PRO A 150 -15.34 35.08 -7.67
N SER A 151 -15.89 34.46 -6.63
CA SER A 151 -17.17 33.76 -6.71
C SER A 151 -18.32 34.77 -6.89
N ASP A 152 -19.32 34.39 -7.69
CA ASP A 152 -20.61 35.09 -7.81
C ASP A 152 -21.69 34.44 -6.91
N ASP A 153 -21.32 33.43 -6.11
CA ASP A 153 -22.21 32.75 -5.19
C ASP A 153 -22.46 33.59 -3.93
N ASP A 154 -23.74 33.85 -3.62
CA ASP A 154 -24.14 34.70 -2.50
C ASP A 154 -23.57 34.23 -1.15
N ALA A 155 -23.42 32.92 -0.94
CA ALA A 155 -22.84 32.39 0.30
C ALA A 155 -21.36 32.76 0.44
N ASP A 156 -20.56 32.57 -0.62
CA ASP A 156 -19.15 32.98 -0.64
C ASP A 156 -19.00 34.49 -0.51
N LEU A 157 -19.81 35.27 -1.22
CA LEU A 157 -19.81 36.73 -1.12
C LEU A 157 -20.00 37.18 0.32
N LEU A 158 -20.95 36.59 1.05
CA LEU A 158 -21.20 36.93 2.46
C LEU A 158 -20.06 36.47 3.39
N ARG A 159 -19.43 35.32 3.12
CA ARG A 159 -18.25 34.84 3.88
C ARG A 159 -17.05 35.75 3.67
N GLU A 160 -16.75 36.09 2.42
CA GLU A 160 -15.65 36.97 2.02
C GLU A 160 -15.80 38.37 2.60
N ARG A 161 -17.01 38.95 2.56
CA ARG A 161 -17.32 40.25 3.18
C ARG A 161 -17.14 40.20 4.70
N ALA A 162 -17.61 39.15 5.36
CA ALA A 162 -17.43 39.00 6.81
C ALA A 162 -15.94 38.89 7.18
N MET A 163 -15.17 38.09 6.44
CA MET A 163 -13.72 37.99 6.62
C MET A 163 -13.03 39.34 6.38
N ALA A 164 -13.34 40.04 5.29
CA ALA A 164 -12.76 41.34 4.96
C ALA A 164 -12.98 42.36 6.08
N VAL A 165 -14.22 42.52 6.58
CA VAL A 165 -14.52 43.46 7.67
C VAL A 165 -13.76 43.11 8.95
N ARG A 166 -13.68 41.81 9.31
CA ARG A 166 -12.98 41.36 10.52
C ARG A 166 -11.47 41.54 10.40
N LEU A 167 -10.90 41.25 9.24
CA LEU A 167 -9.47 41.45 8.95
C LEU A 167 -9.09 42.94 8.96
N ALA A 168 -9.93 43.80 8.37
CA ALA A 168 -9.71 45.24 8.40
C ALA A 168 -9.68 45.79 9.83
N ARG A 169 -10.63 45.38 10.69
CA ARG A 169 -10.65 45.78 12.11
C ARG A 169 -9.39 45.38 12.87
N LEU A 170 -8.84 44.20 12.59
CA LEU A 170 -7.59 43.75 13.21
C LEU A 170 -6.41 44.62 12.75
N ALA A 171 -6.30 44.88 11.44
CA ALA A 171 -5.25 45.74 10.90
C ALA A 171 -5.35 47.19 11.42
N GLU A 172 -6.57 47.75 11.49
CA GLU A 172 -6.84 49.09 12.06
C GLU A 172 -6.50 49.17 13.55
N ALA A 173 -6.60 48.06 14.29
CA ALA A 173 -6.15 47.96 15.68
C ALA A 173 -4.61 47.94 15.83
N GLY A 174 -3.88 48.02 14.72
CA GLY A 174 -2.41 48.02 14.69
C GLY A 174 -1.78 46.62 14.66
N GLU A 175 -2.58 45.56 14.47
CA GLU A 175 -2.08 44.20 14.40
C GLU A 175 -1.37 43.93 13.06
N ARG A 176 -0.31 43.13 13.12
CA ARG A 176 0.27 42.49 11.94
C ARG A 176 -0.42 41.16 11.72
N VAL A 177 -1.40 41.16 10.81
CA VAL A 177 -2.32 40.05 10.60
C VAL A 177 -1.83 39.13 9.49
N LEU A 178 -1.66 37.85 9.79
CA LEU A 178 -1.52 36.78 8.80
C LEU A 178 -2.83 35.99 8.71
N TRP A 179 -3.54 36.12 7.60
CA TRP A 179 -4.69 35.28 7.29
C TRP A 179 -4.25 34.01 6.56
N VAL A 180 -4.80 32.86 6.95
CA VAL A 180 -4.57 31.56 6.30
C VAL A 180 -5.91 30.90 6.00
N GLY A 181 -6.15 30.57 4.74
CA GLY A 181 -7.40 29.95 4.30
C GLY A 181 -7.35 29.47 2.86
N GLY A 182 -8.47 28.97 2.36
CA GLY A 182 -8.66 28.46 1.02
C GLY A 182 -8.41 29.54 -0.03
N ALA A 183 -7.61 29.20 -1.05
CA ALA A 183 -7.22 30.14 -2.10
C ALA A 183 -8.42 30.73 -2.88
N ALA A 184 -9.55 30.01 -2.93
CA ALA A 184 -10.78 30.45 -3.58
C ALA A 184 -11.32 31.78 -3.03
N HIS A 185 -11.12 32.07 -1.75
CA HIS A 185 -11.68 33.26 -1.10
C HIS A 185 -10.81 34.52 -1.21
N VAL A 186 -9.54 34.39 -1.60
CA VAL A 186 -8.57 35.49 -1.49
C VAL A 186 -8.93 36.66 -2.40
N ARG A 187 -9.28 36.41 -3.67
CA ARG A 187 -9.65 37.49 -4.60
C ARG A 187 -10.95 38.18 -4.19
N GLY A 188 -11.88 37.42 -3.61
CA GLY A 188 -13.13 37.93 -3.07
C GLY A 188 -12.93 38.82 -1.84
N ILE A 189 -12.06 38.40 -0.90
CA ILE A 189 -11.64 39.20 0.26
C ILE A 189 -10.95 40.49 -0.21
N LEU A 190 -10.01 40.42 -1.16
CA LEU A 190 -9.31 41.59 -1.69
C LEU A 190 -10.27 42.59 -2.36
N ARG A 191 -11.26 42.10 -3.12
CA ARG A 191 -12.34 42.93 -3.68
C ARG A 191 -13.13 43.60 -2.56
N ALA A 192 -13.50 42.84 -1.53
CA ALA A 192 -14.33 43.32 -0.42
C ALA A 192 -13.62 44.36 0.45
N LEU A 193 -12.31 44.25 0.66
CA LEU A 193 -11.50 45.23 1.40
C LEU A 193 -11.45 46.62 0.73
N GLY A 194 -11.69 46.70 -0.58
CA GLY A 194 -11.72 47.96 -1.33
C GLY A 194 -13.02 48.74 -1.23
N GLU A 195 -14.05 48.19 -0.56
CA GLU A 195 -15.38 48.77 -0.46
C GLU A 195 -15.76 49.06 1.01
N PRO A 196 -16.50 50.13 1.32
CA PRO A 196 -17.12 50.30 2.63
C PRO A 196 -18.16 49.21 2.86
N GLN A 197 -17.96 48.37 3.89
CA GLN A 197 -18.83 47.22 4.14
C GLN A 197 -19.31 47.15 5.59
N ALA A 198 -20.59 46.80 5.75
CA ALA A 198 -21.14 46.37 7.04
C ALA A 198 -20.91 44.87 7.21
N GLU A 199 -20.69 44.42 8.45
CA GLU A 199 -20.51 43.00 8.74
C GLU A 199 -21.82 42.23 8.45
N PRO A 200 -21.79 41.20 7.58
CA PRO A 200 -22.96 40.39 7.31
C PRO A 200 -23.44 39.60 8.54
N PHE A 201 -24.76 39.45 8.68
CA PHE A 201 -25.34 38.63 9.74
C PHE A 201 -24.92 37.16 9.62
N GLY A 202 -24.49 36.58 10.73
CA GLY A 202 -24.16 35.17 10.88
C GLY A 202 -24.43 34.67 12.29
N ARG A 203 -24.34 33.36 12.50
CA ARG A 203 -24.50 32.75 13.81
C ARG A 203 -23.32 33.16 14.72
N VAL A 204 -23.64 33.68 15.91
CA VAL A 204 -22.64 34.11 16.90
C VAL A 204 -22.28 32.99 17.89
N ARG A 205 -23.21 32.04 18.09
CA ARG A 205 -23.00 30.90 19.00
C ARG A 205 -23.59 29.62 18.40
N ARG A 206 -22.87 28.51 18.57
CA ARG A 206 -23.33 27.17 18.18
C ARG A 206 -23.44 26.28 19.42
N GLU A 207 -24.56 25.57 19.54
CA GLU A 207 -24.79 24.63 20.65
C GLU A 207 -24.30 23.23 20.30
N GLY A 208 -23.96 22.43 21.31
CA GLY A 208 -23.59 21.03 21.13
C GLY A 208 -22.21 20.77 20.52
N VAL A 209 -21.36 21.81 20.37
CA VAL A 209 -19.97 21.67 19.92
C VAL A 209 -19.17 20.89 20.96
N ARG A 210 -18.60 19.76 20.56
CA ARG A 210 -17.86 18.82 21.41
C ARG A 210 -16.56 18.40 20.73
N ILE A 211 -15.61 17.88 21.51
CA ILE A 211 -14.38 17.28 21.00
C ILE A 211 -14.28 15.82 21.42
N ALA A 212 -13.73 14.99 20.55
CA ALA A 212 -13.49 13.56 20.77
C ALA A 212 -12.09 13.17 20.28
N ALA A 213 -11.47 12.18 20.89
CA ALA A 213 -10.24 11.57 20.37
C ALA A 213 -10.59 10.67 19.16
N LEU A 214 -9.78 10.73 18.10
CA LEU A 214 -9.94 9.82 16.96
C LEU A 214 -9.40 8.43 17.33
N SER A 215 -10.15 7.37 17.04
CA SER A 215 -9.65 6.00 17.24
C SER A 215 -8.43 5.73 16.35
N PRO A 216 -7.41 4.98 16.83
CA PRO A 216 -6.25 4.61 16.02
C PRO A 216 -6.62 3.89 14.72
N GLU A 217 -7.66 3.06 14.74
CA GLU A 217 -8.17 2.32 13.58
C GLU A 217 -8.79 3.26 12.54
N SER A 218 -9.38 4.37 12.98
CA SER A 218 -10.05 5.36 12.12
C SER A 218 -9.04 6.20 11.34
N SER A 219 -7.86 6.46 11.91
CA SER A 219 -6.80 7.27 11.25
C SER A 219 -6.46 6.79 9.84
N ARG A 220 -6.60 5.48 9.60
CA ARG A 220 -6.32 4.80 8.34
C ARG A 220 -7.31 5.14 7.22
N GLU A 221 -8.52 5.55 7.60
CA GLU A 221 -9.64 5.72 6.68
C GLU A 221 -10.04 7.20 6.51
N VAL A 222 -9.91 8.00 7.58
CA VAL A 222 -10.48 9.37 7.59
C VAL A 222 -9.45 10.50 7.51
N MET A 223 -8.16 10.22 7.73
CA MET A 223 -7.12 11.23 7.52
C MET A 223 -7.07 11.62 6.04
N SER A 224 -6.84 12.90 5.78
CA SER A 224 -6.76 13.39 4.39
C SER A 224 -5.42 13.15 3.72
N GLU A 225 -4.37 12.94 4.50
CA GLU A 225 -3.06 12.52 4.02
C GLU A 225 -2.69 11.14 4.58
N ILE A 226 -1.76 10.44 3.93
CA ILE A 226 -1.21 9.17 4.42
C ILE A 226 -0.71 9.39 5.87
N PRO A 227 -1.18 8.63 6.87
CA PRO A 227 -0.77 8.83 8.26
C PRO A 227 0.74 8.86 8.46
N TYR A 228 1.48 8.00 7.74
CA TYR A 228 2.95 8.00 7.74
C TYR A 228 3.55 9.31 7.23
N VAL A 229 2.99 9.90 6.16
CA VAL A 229 3.44 11.18 5.60
C VAL A 229 3.17 12.32 6.57
N SER A 230 1.94 12.39 7.10
CA SER A 230 1.58 13.37 8.12
C SER A 230 2.42 13.22 9.39
N ALA A 231 2.82 11.99 9.76
CA ALA A 231 3.66 11.75 10.92
C ALA A 231 5.12 12.14 10.68
N ALA A 232 5.63 12.00 9.45
CA ALA A 232 6.95 12.52 9.09
C ALA A 232 7.00 14.04 9.25
N TYR A 233 5.98 14.75 8.76
CA TYR A 233 5.84 16.19 8.97
C TYR A 233 5.82 16.56 10.46
N GLU A 234 5.01 15.89 11.28
CA GLU A 234 4.93 16.19 12.72
C GLU A 234 6.25 15.93 13.47
N ARG A 235 7.01 14.90 13.07
CA ARG A 235 8.37 14.65 13.59
C ARG A 235 9.33 15.77 13.20
N ALA A 236 9.36 16.15 11.91
CA ALA A 236 10.18 17.24 11.42
C ALA A 236 9.86 18.56 12.14
N ARG A 237 8.56 18.81 12.38
CA ARG A 237 8.07 19.99 13.08
C ARG A 237 8.57 20.02 14.51
N SER A 238 8.45 18.90 15.23
CA SER A 238 8.90 18.75 16.61
C SER A 238 10.43 18.87 16.75
N ALA A 239 11.18 18.45 15.72
CA ALA A 239 12.64 18.59 15.65
C ALA A 239 13.10 19.98 15.17
N GLY A 240 12.19 20.88 14.78
CA GLY A 240 12.51 22.19 14.22
C GLY A 240 12.94 22.20 12.75
N GLY A 241 12.85 21.06 12.05
CA GLY A 241 13.27 20.87 10.65
C GLY A 241 12.20 21.14 9.59
N ALA A 242 10.91 21.32 9.96
CA ALA A 242 9.79 21.43 9.03
C ALA A 242 9.73 22.71 8.16
N PHE A 243 10.86 23.41 7.97
CA PHE A 243 10.96 24.58 7.11
C PHE A 243 11.35 24.23 5.67
N ALA A 244 12.03 23.09 5.46
CA ALA A 244 12.50 22.70 4.13
C ALA A 244 11.49 21.79 3.43
N PHE A 245 11.73 21.52 2.14
CA PHE A 245 11.18 20.35 1.44
C PHE A 245 12.30 19.33 1.30
N ASP A 246 12.41 18.44 2.28
CA ASP A 246 13.52 17.51 2.45
C ASP A 246 13.03 16.08 2.74
N GLY A 247 13.92 15.21 3.23
CA GLY A 247 13.57 13.80 3.49
C GLY A 247 12.42 13.59 4.48
N GLU A 248 12.06 14.58 5.30
CA GLU A 248 11.01 14.47 6.31
C GLU A 248 9.71 15.19 5.92
N THR A 249 9.77 16.08 4.92
CA THR A 249 8.69 17.02 4.57
C THR A 249 8.31 17.00 3.09
N ASP A 250 9.19 16.50 2.20
CA ASP A 250 8.86 16.23 0.80
C ASP A 250 8.08 14.91 0.70
N THR A 251 6.82 15.01 0.31
CA THR A 251 5.89 13.87 0.21
C THR A 251 6.46 12.70 -0.59
N LEU A 252 7.13 12.93 -1.74
CA LEU A 252 7.68 11.85 -2.55
C LEU A 252 8.89 11.18 -1.88
N ARG A 253 9.73 11.95 -1.18
CA ARG A 253 10.86 11.38 -0.42
C ARG A 253 10.38 10.57 0.78
N VAL A 254 9.36 11.07 1.48
CA VAL A 254 8.75 10.36 2.62
C VAL A 254 8.06 9.08 2.14
N VAL A 255 7.40 9.09 0.98
CA VAL A 255 6.83 7.89 0.35
C VAL A 255 7.92 6.89 -0.04
N ASP A 256 9.07 7.31 -0.57
CA ASP A 256 10.20 6.41 -0.82
C ASP A 256 10.73 5.80 0.49
N ALA A 257 10.82 6.59 1.57
CA ALA A 257 11.20 6.11 2.89
C ALA A 257 10.20 5.07 3.43
N LEU A 258 8.90 5.31 3.30
CA LEU A 258 7.83 4.36 3.63
C LEU A 258 8.03 3.01 2.92
N LEU A 259 8.22 3.04 1.60
CA LEU A 259 8.40 1.82 0.80
C LEU A 259 9.65 1.04 1.19
N ARG A 260 10.75 1.74 1.53
CA ARG A 260 12.00 1.12 1.99
C ARG A 260 11.87 0.53 3.39
N GLU A 261 11.22 1.23 4.31
CA GLU A 261 10.98 0.71 5.66
C GLU A 261 10.03 -0.50 5.62
N ALA A 262 8.98 -0.45 4.80
CA ALA A 262 8.12 -1.60 4.53
C ALA A 262 8.92 -2.79 3.99
N ALA A 263 9.94 -2.55 3.15
CA ALA A 263 10.80 -3.61 2.63
C ALA A 263 11.72 -4.21 3.70
N GLN A 264 12.13 -3.42 4.68
CA GLN A 264 12.87 -3.92 5.85
C GLN A 264 11.97 -4.78 6.75
N ARG A 265 10.72 -4.37 6.98
CA ARG A 265 9.73 -5.17 7.71
C ARG A 265 9.45 -6.48 6.99
N TYR A 266 9.22 -6.40 5.69
CA TYR A 266 9.04 -7.55 4.81
C TYR A 266 10.21 -8.52 4.87
N ARG A 267 11.46 -8.03 4.82
CA ARG A 267 12.65 -8.88 4.98
C ARG A 267 12.68 -9.57 6.33
N LYS A 268 12.34 -8.87 7.41
CA LYS A 268 12.30 -9.45 8.76
C LYS A 268 11.19 -10.49 8.90
N SER A 269 10.02 -10.26 8.29
CA SER A 269 8.86 -11.15 8.41
C SER A 269 8.89 -12.33 7.45
N ARG A 270 9.52 -12.19 6.28
CA ARG A 270 9.50 -13.20 5.20
C ARG A 270 10.87 -13.79 4.85
N ASP A 271 11.97 -13.29 5.43
CA ASP A 271 13.35 -13.63 5.04
C ASP A 271 13.60 -13.47 3.52
N GLU A 272 12.89 -12.53 2.91
CA GLU A 272 12.97 -12.23 1.47
C GLU A 272 13.35 -10.76 1.25
N GLU A 273 14.20 -10.51 0.26
CA GLU A 273 14.56 -9.15 -0.13
C GLU A 273 13.69 -8.64 -1.29
N VAL A 274 13.21 -7.41 -1.16
CA VAL A 274 12.61 -6.69 -2.29
C VAL A 274 13.74 -6.26 -3.24
N PRO A 275 13.78 -6.73 -4.50
CA PRO A 275 14.86 -6.41 -5.42
C PRO A 275 14.94 -4.91 -5.71
N ARG A 276 16.15 -4.37 -5.93
CA ARG A 276 16.35 -2.95 -6.29
C ARG A 276 15.56 -2.53 -7.53
N THR A 277 15.41 -3.43 -8.50
CA THR A 277 14.62 -3.21 -9.71
C THR A 277 13.12 -3.07 -9.42
N ALA A 278 12.62 -3.71 -8.36
CA ALA A 278 11.23 -3.59 -7.93
C ALA A 278 10.91 -2.18 -7.46
N PHE A 279 11.80 -1.49 -6.75
CA PHE A 279 11.57 -0.08 -6.35
C PHE A 279 11.37 0.84 -7.54
N ARG A 280 12.13 0.66 -8.63
CA ARG A 280 11.91 1.43 -9.86
C ARG A 280 10.54 1.16 -10.46
N ALA A 281 10.12 -0.12 -10.49
CA ALA A 281 8.80 -0.50 -10.98
C ALA A 281 7.67 0.02 -10.07
N LEU A 282 7.87 0.01 -8.74
CA LEU A 282 6.94 0.58 -7.75
C LEU A 282 6.74 2.07 -8.01
N SER A 283 7.82 2.85 -8.06
CA SER A 283 7.74 4.30 -8.32
C SER A 283 7.11 4.59 -9.68
N GLN A 284 7.43 3.82 -10.73
CA GLN A 284 6.84 4.01 -12.04
C GLN A 284 5.34 3.69 -12.04
N PHE A 285 4.94 2.58 -11.41
CA PHE A 285 3.56 2.14 -11.38
C PHE A 285 2.69 3.07 -10.54
N SER A 286 3.12 3.42 -9.31
CA SER A 286 2.39 4.34 -8.44
C SER A 286 2.26 5.74 -9.07
N ARG A 287 3.33 6.25 -9.70
CA ARG A 287 3.28 7.50 -10.46
C ARG A 287 2.29 7.43 -11.62
N ASN A 288 2.29 6.34 -12.40
CA ASN A 288 1.37 6.22 -13.51
C ASN A 288 -0.09 6.16 -13.02
N LEU A 289 -0.37 5.51 -11.89
CA LEU A 289 -1.69 5.53 -11.27
C LEU A 289 -2.08 6.95 -10.80
N ALA A 290 -1.15 7.69 -10.19
CA ALA A 290 -1.37 9.08 -9.78
C ALA A 290 -1.73 9.97 -10.99
N LEU A 291 -1.01 9.82 -12.11
CA LEU A 291 -1.24 10.58 -13.34
C LEU A 291 -2.61 10.29 -13.97
N LEU A 292 -3.14 9.07 -13.81
CA LEU A 292 -4.51 8.75 -14.27
C LEU A 292 -5.58 9.53 -13.51
N GLU A 293 -5.29 9.94 -12.26
CA GLU A 293 -6.15 10.77 -11.43
C GLU A 293 -5.78 12.27 -11.55
N ASN A 294 -4.96 12.65 -12.52
CA ASN A 294 -4.46 14.02 -12.74
C ASN A 294 -3.70 14.63 -11.53
N VAL A 295 -3.06 13.79 -10.71
CA VAL A 295 -2.22 14.22 -9.59
C VAL A 295 -0.76 13.77 -9.78
N LEU A 296 0.17 14.46 -9.13
CA LEU A 296 1.61 14.22 -9.22
C LEU A 296 2.09 13.25 -8.14
N THR A 297 1.41 13.22 -7.00
CA THR A 297 1.73 12.37 -5.85
C THR A 297 0.81 11.15 -5.78
N PRO A 298 1.36 9.94 -5.60
CA PRO A 298 0.54 8.75 -5.44
C PRO A 298 -0.19 8.79 -4.10
N GLY A 299 -1.41 8.27 -4.10
CA GLY A 299 -2.16 8.08 -2.88
C GLY A 299 -1.90 6.77 -2.17
N PHE A 300 -2.53 6.65 -1.01
CA PHE A 300 -2.35 5.46 -0.19
C PHE A 300 -2.80 4.20 -0.93
N TYR A 301 -3.95 4.27 -1.62
CA TYR A 301 -4.45 3.20 -2.47
C TYR A 301 -3.47 2.83 -3.58
N GLU A 302 -2.99 3.82 -4.33
CA GLU A 302 -2.08 3.62 -5.45
C GLU A 302 -0.76 2.98 -4.99
N LEU A 303 -0.25 3.37 -3.82
CA LEU A 303 0.94 2.76 -3.22
C LEU A 303 0.72 1.30 -2.85
N VAL A 304 -0.40 0.96 -2.21
CA VAL A 304 -0.71 -0.41 -1.82
C VAL A 304 -0.95 -1.30 -3.05
N VAL A 305 -1.66 -0.81 -4.06
CA VAL A 305 -1.87 -1.52 -5.32
C VAL A 305 -0.56 -1.75 -6.07
N ALA A 306 0.31 -0.73 -6.11
CA ALA A 306 1.62 -0.87 -6.71
C ALA A 306 2.48 -1.90 -5.96
N ALA A 307 2.51 -1.84 -4.62
CA ALA A 307 3.19 -2.80 -3.77
C ALA A 307 2.75 -4.23 -4.05
N ARG A 308 1.43 -4.43 -4.15
CA ARG A 308 0.81 -5.73 -4.45
C ARG A 308 1.16 -6.24 -5.84
N GLY A 309 1.06 -5.37 -6.85
CA GLY A 309 1.25 -5.75 -8.25
C GLY A 309 2.72 -6.00 -8.62
N VAL A 310 3.66 -5.32 -7.97
CA VAL A 310 5.10 -5.42 -8.29
C VAL A 310 5.81 -6.46 -7.44
N VAL A 311 5.43 -6.62 -6.17
CA VAL A 311 6.10 -7.54 -5.24
C VAL A 311 5.19 -8.73 -4.92
N ASP A 312 4.26 -8.57 -3.98
CA ASP A 312 3.24 -9.56 -3.59
C ASP A 312 2.27 -8.97 -2.55
N ASP A 313 1.29 -9.78 -2.14
CA ASP A 313 0.30 -9.43 -1.12
C ASP A 313 0.92 -9.14 0.26
N ASP A 314 2.05 -9.76 0.59
CA ASP A 314 2.71 -9.64 1.89
C ASP A 314 3.44 -8.29 2.02
N TYR A 315 4.20 -7.88 0.99
CA TYR A 315 4.82 -6.56 0.95
C TYR A 315 3.78 -5.44 0.88
N ALA A 316 2.67 -5.67 0.18
CA ALA A 316 1.54 -4.75 0.17
C ALA A 316 0.91 -4.57 1.55
N TRP A 317 0.80 -5.66 2.33
CA TRP A 317 0.35 -5.61 3.72
C TRP A 317 1.32 -4.81 4.61
N GLU A 318 2.62 -5.04 4.51
CA GLU A 318 3.62 -4.28 5.28
C GLU A 318 3.58 -2.78 4.93
N THR A 319 3.41 -2.46 3.64
CA THR A 319 3.26 -1.08 3.16
C THR A 319 1.99 -0.44 3.72
N PHE A 320 0.88 -1.18 3.76
CA PHE A 320 -0.38 -0.73 4.32
C PHE A 320 -0.31 -0.55 5.84
N ASP A 321 0.11 -1.57 6.60
CA ASP A 321 0.16 -1.51 8.07
C ASP A 321 1.08 -0.37 8.52
N LEU A 322 2.24 -0.19 7.88
CA LEU A 322 3.13 0.92 8.15
C LEU A 322 2.56 2.27 7.72
N GLY A 323 2.07 2.39 6.48
CA GLY A 323 1.54 3.63 5.93
C GLY A 323 0.35 4.17 6.73
N ALA A 324 -0.45 3.26 7.30
CA ALA A 324 -1.63 3.56 8.09
C ALA A 324 -1.35 3.78 9.59
N THR A 325 -0.08 3.78 10.02
CA THR A 325 0.27 3.93 11.43
C THR A 325 0.41 5.40 11.84
N TRP A 326 -0.41 5.84 12.79
CA TRP A 326 -0.17 7.06 13.56
C TRP A 326 0.64 6.73 14.83
N PRO A 327 1.84 7.29 15.04
CA PRO A 327 2.77 6.80 16.05
C PRO A 327 2.52 7.35 17.47
N TRP A 328 1.58 8.30 17.65
CA TRP A 328 1.27 8.89 18.96
C TRP A 328 -0.08 8.38 19.50
N PRO A 329 -0.07 7.32 20.33
CA PRO A 329 -1.29 6.84 20.98
C PRO A 329 -1.72 7.79 22.11
N ASP A 330 -3.04 7.96 22.28
CA ASP A 330 -3.58 8.66 23.45
C ASP A 330 -3.69 7.70 24.65
N THR A 331 -2.64 7.65 25.47
CA THR A 331 -2.62 6.83 26.68
C THR A 331 -3.39 7.45 27.85
N THR A 332 -3.78 8.72 27.75
CA THR A 332 -4.47 9.43 28.83
C THR A 332 -5.96 9.13 28.87
N ALA A 333 -6.55 8.74 27.73
CA ALA A 333 -7.99 8.56 27.55
C ALA A 333 -8.80 9.78 28.04
N SER A 334 -8.25 10.98 27.86
CA SER A 334 -8.78 12.25 28.39
C SER A 334 -10.06 12.72 27.70
N LEU A 335 -10.37 12.18 26.51
CA LEU A 335 -11.59 12.47 25.75
C LEU A 335 -12.32 11.18 25.39
N PRO A 336 -13.65 11.26 25.16
CA PRO A 336 -14.38 10.16 24.55
C PRO A 336 -13.76 9.82 23.19
N VAL A 337 -13.63 8.53 22.89
CA VAL A 337 -13.08 8.03 21.63
C VAL A 337 -14.21 7.89 20.61
N VAL A 338 -14.04 8.46 19.42
CA VAL A 338 -14.93 8.25 18.29
C VAL A 338 -14.27 7.35 17.25
N THR A 339 -15.01 6.35 16.78
CA THR A 339 -14.60 5.51 15.65
C THR A 339 -15.31 6.02 14.40
N LEU A 340 -14.55 6.49 13.43
CA LEU A 340 -15.05 6.96 12.14
C LEU A 340 -14.54 6.02 11.06
N LYS A 341 -15.43 5.53 10.20
CA LYS A 341 -15.05 4.80 8.99
C LYS A 341 -15.38 5.60 7.75
N GLY A 342 -14.81 5.22 6.62
CA GLY A 342 -15.15 5.81 5.32
C GLY A 342 -16.65 5.68 4.97
N GLU A 343 -17.27 4.57 5.40
CA GLU A 343 -18.68 4.23 5.12
C GLU A 343 -19.62 4.41 6.33
N ASP A 344 -19.08 4.29 7.55
CA ASP A 344 -19.87 4.29 8.79
C ASP A 344 -19.65 5.54 9.63
N LEU A 345 -20.78 6.18 9.83
CA LEU A 345 -21.03 7.40 10.54
C LEU A 345 -22.02 7.02 11.65
N HIS A 346 -21.49 6.51 12.77
CA HIS A 346 -22.27 5.98 13.88
C HIS A 346 -21.63 6.34 15.22
N ILE A 347 -22.40 6.93 16.14
CA ILE A 347 -22.09 7.03 17.57
C ILE A 347 -23.14 6.22 18.34
N GLU A 348 -22.70 5.35 19.25
CA GLU A 348 -23.55 4.64 20.22
C GLU A 348 -24.76 3.88 19.60
N GLY A 349 -24.58 3.27 18.43
CA GLY A 349 -25.61 2.41 17.83
C GLY A 349 -26.82 3.17 17.26
N ARG A 350 -26.78 4.50 17.18
CA ARG A 350 -27.77 5.30 16.44
C ARG A 350 -27.16 5.79 15.12
N PRO A 351 -27.87 5.65 13.98
CA PRO A 351 -27.38 6.15 12.70
C PRO A 351 -27.41 7.68 12.74
N VAL A 352 -26.23 8.30 12.76
CA VAL A 352 -26.07 9.75 12.68
C VAL A 352 -25.29 10.02 11.42
N ARG A 353 -25.90 10.64 10.40
CA ARG A 353 -25.16 11.02 9.19
C ARG A 353 -24.15 12.09 9.57
N PHE A 354 -22.86 11.79 9.49
CA PHE A 354 -21.84 12.82 9.63
C PHE A 354 -21.40 13.40 8.30
N ARG A 355 -20.97 14.66 8.34
CA ARG A 355 -20.46 15.36 7.17
C ARG A 355 -19.11 15.97 7.48
N ARG A 356 -18.10 15.67 6.65
CA ARG A 356 -16.77 16.28 6.75
C ARG A 356 -16.86 17.73 6.30
N ARG A 357 -16.29 18.67 7.07
CA ARG A 357 -16.29 20.09 6.71
C ARG A 357 -15.51 20.36 5.40
N PHE A 358 -14.25 19.93 5.32
CA PHE A 358 -13.49 19.99 4.07
C PHE A 358 -13.63 18.67 3.31
N PRO A 359 -14.08 18.66 2.04
CA PRO A 359 -14.00 17.44 1.23
C PRO A 359 -12.56 16.93 1.23
N GLY A 360 -12.37 15.61 1.33
CA GLY A 360 -11.05 15.00 1.09
C GLY A 360 -10.60 15.28 -0.35
N LYS A 361 -9.28 15.24 -0.63
CA LYS A 361 -8.81 15.01 -2.01
C LYS A 361 -9.61 13.83 -2.58
N GLU A 362 -10.25 13.96 -3.74
CA GLU A 362 -11.10 12.92 -4.33
C GLU A 362 -10.27 11.64 -4.56
N ARG A 363 -10.20 10.80 -3.54
CA ARG A 363 -9.83 9.40 -3.65
C ARG A 363 -11.10 8.70 -3.29
N ARG A 364 -11.77 8.12 -4.30
CA ARG A 364 -12.88 7.20 -4.06
C ARG A 364 -12.45 6.30 -2.90
N LEU A 365 -13.27 6.16 -1.87
CA LEU A 365 -13.09 5.10 -0.90
C LEU A 365 -13.09 3.81 -1.70
N ARG A 366 -11.90 3.30 -1.97
CA ARG A 366 -11.67 2.10 -2.76
C ARG A 366 -11.29 1.06 -1.74
N ASP A 367 -12.05 -0.03 -1.72
CA ASP A 367 -11.63 -1.21 -0.98
C ASP A 367 -10.20 -1.55 -1.39
N LEU A 368 -9.31 -1.48 -0.41
CA LEU A 368 -7.95 -1.94 -0.61
C LEU A 368 -8.04 -3.43 -0.90
N PRO A 369 -7.39 -3.92 -1.97
CA PRO A 369 -7.55 -5.30 -2.38
C PRO A 369 -6.62 -6.20 -1.54
N LEU A 370 -6.64 -6.00 -0.22
CA LEU A 370 -5.89 -6.70 0.79
C LEU A 370 -6.85 -7.57 1.60
N ARG A 371 -6.50 -8.83 1.79
CA ARG A 371 -7.18 -9.67 2.78
C ARG A 371 -6.75 -9.19 4.17
N ARG A 372 -7.72 -8.74 4.99
CA ARG A 372 -7.46 -8.43 6.39
C ARG A 372 -7.08 -9.74 7.09
N ARG A 373 -5.87 -9.81 7.63
CA ARG A 373 -5.44 -10.93 8.47
C ARG A 373 -5.85 -10.66 9.92
N PRO A 374 -6.68 -11.52 10.54
CA PRO A 374 -6.99 -11.37 11.96
C PRO A 374 -5.69 -11.34 12.77
N LYS A 375 -5.54 -10.35 13.66
CA LYS A 375 -4.40 -10.32 14.57
C LYS A 375 -4.67 -11.25 15.75
N GLU A 376 -3.60 -11.82 16.28
CA GLU A 376 -3.66 -12.64 17.49
C GLU A 376 -4.23 -11.81 18.65
N PRO A 377 -5.30 -12.27 19.34
CA PRO A 377 -5.92 -11.49 20.42
C PRO A 377 -4.97 -11.18 21.58
N LYS A 378 -4.10 -12.14 21.93
CA LYS A 378 -3.00 -11.96 22.89
C LYS A 378 -1.75 -12.64 22.35
N PRO A 379 -0.58 -11.95 22.37
CA PRO A 379 0.67 -12.53 21.89
C PRO A 379 0.95 -13.92 22.48
N GLY A 380 1.11 -14.92 21.61
CA GLY A 380 1.44 -16.30 21.97
C GLY A 380 0.28 -17.25 22.24
N ASP A 381 -0.99 -16.81 22.17
CA ASP A 381 -2.16 -17.68 22.27
C ASP A 381 -2.22 -18.75 21.17
N TRP A 382 -1.89 -18.42 19.93
CA TRP A 382 -1.86 -19.37 18.82
C TRP A 382 -0.77 -20.43 18.99
N LYS A 383 0.39 -20.05 19.56
CA LYS A 383 1.49 -20.99 19.85
C LYS A 383 1.16 -22.03 20.93
N LYS A 384 0.10 -21.84 21.72
CA LYS A 384 -0.36 -22.81 22.71
C LYS A 384 -1.06 -24.01 22.07
N LEU A 385 -1.54 -23.89 20.84
CA LEU A 385 -2.19 -24.97 20.11
C LEU A 385 -1.13 -25.94 19.60
N LYS A 386 -1.22 -27.20 20.03
CA LYS A 386 -0.27 -28.26 19.67
C LYS A 386 -0.67 -28.91 18.35
N PHE A 387 0.32 -29.16 17.49
CA PHE A 387 0.18 -30.02 16.32
C PHE A 387 0.47 -31.47 16.75
N GLY A 388 -0.56 -32.32 16.68
CA GLY A 388 -0.45 -33.76 16.99
C GLY A 388 -0.44 -34.62 15.73
N ASP A 389 -0.83 -35.90 15.84
CA ASP A 389 -0.82 -36.85 14.71
C ASP A 389 -1.93 -36.60 13.66
N GLY A 390 -2.89 -35.72 13.96
CA GLY A 390 -4.05 -35.42 13.11
C GLY A 390 -3.84 -34.29 12.08
N ILE A 391 -2.60 -33.90 11.80
CA ILE A 391 -2.32 -32.79 10.87
C ILE A 391 -2.83 -33.07 9.46
N CYS A 392 -3.26 -32.03 8.76
CA CYS A 392 -3.61 -32.12 7.35
C CYS A 392 -3.18 -30.88 6.56
N SER A 393 -3.16 -31.01 5.24
CA SER A 393 -2.86 -29.94 4.31
C SER A 393 -4.05 -28.97 4.13
N HIS A 394 -3.76 -27.79 3.60
CA HIS A 394 -4.74 -26.83 3.14
C HIS A 394 -5.16 -27.11 1.68
N PRO A 395 -6.40 -27.58 1.40
CA PRO A 395 -6.78 -28.11 0.08
C PRO A 395 -6.56 -27.18 -1.14
N PRO A 396 -6.77 -25.85 -1.03
CA PRO A 396 -6.44 -24.93 -2.14
C PRO A 396 -4.96 -24.97 -2.57
N GLU A 397 -4.04 -25.22 -1.65
CA GLU A 397 -2.61 -25.34 -1.94
C GLU A 397 -2.27 -26.68 -2.59
N ASP A 398 -2.90 -27.77 -2.14
CA ASP A 398 -2.74 -29.10 -2.76
C ASP A 398 -3.10 -29.05 -4.25
N ILE A 399 -4.22 -28.40 -4.59
CA ILE A 399 -4.63 -28.17 -5.99
C ILE A 399 -3.58 -27.35 -6.75
N ALA A 400 -2.98 -26.35 -6.11
CA ALA A 400 -1.97 -25.50 -6.74
C ALA A 400 -0.67 -26.26 -7.02
N VAL A 401 -0.21 -27.08 -6.06
CA VAL A 401 0.96 -27.96 -6.16
C VAL A 401 0.74 -29.02 -7.23
N GLU A 402 -0.43 -29.65 -7.28
CA GLU A 402 -0.79 -30.62 -8.34
C GLU A 402 -0.80 -30.00 -9.74
N ARG A 403 -1.42 -28.83 -9.89
CA ARG A 403 -1.40 -28.09 -11.16
C ARG A 403 0.03 -27.76 -11.58
N PHE A 404 0.90 -27.43 -10.63
CA PHE A 404 2.31 -27.16 -10.93
C PHE A 404 3.07 -28.42 -11.35
N GLY A 405 2.94 -29.52 -10.61
CA GLY A 405 3.53 -30.81 -10.98
C GLY A 405 3.12 -31.23 -12.39
N ASN A 406 1.84 -31.09 -12.73
CA ASN A 406 1.33 -31.36 -14.08
C ASN A 406 1.91 -30.43 -15.16
N ARG A 407 2.12 -29.15 -14.87
CA ARG A 407 2.83 -28.23 -15.79
C ARG A 407 4.27 -28.68 -16.01
N LEU A 408 4.98 -29.10 -14.96
CA LEU A 408 6.36 -29.59 -15.06
C LEU A 408 6.45 -30.89 -15.88
N ARG A 409 5.53 -31.85 -15.66
CA ARG A 409 5.44 -33.08 -16.48
C ARG A 409 5.28 -32.76 -17.97
N ARG A 410 4.34 -31.86 -18.32
CA ARG A 410 4.11 -31.43 -19.72
C ARG A 410 5.33 -30.72 -20.31
N ARG A 411 5.97 -29.83 -19.55
CA ARG A 411 7.17 -29.11 -19.98
C ARG A 411 8.35 -30.06 -20.22
N ALA A 412 8.55 -31.04 -19.35
CA ALA A 412 9.58 -32.06 -19.50
C ALA A 412 9.38 -32.91 -20.77
N ILE A 413 8.14 -33.32 -21.06
CA ILE A 413 7.83 -34.07 -22.30
C ILE A 413 8.11 -33.20 -23.53
N ARG A 414 7.67 -31.93 -23.52
CA ARG A 414 7.90 -31.01 -24.65
C ARG A 414 9.38 -30.78 -24.93
N LEU A 415 10.20 -30.58 -23.89
CA LEU A 415 11.65 -30.41 -24.06
C LEU A 415 12.30 -31.64 -24.72
N LEU A 416 11.85 -32.84 -24.37
CA LEU A 416 12.34 -34.06 -25.01
C LEU A 416 11.88 -34.20 -26.47
N SER A 417 10.67 -33.76 -26.80
CA SER A 417 10.20 -33.69 -28.18
C SER A 417 11.04 -32.71 -29.01
N GLU A 418 11.36 -31.54 -28.44
CA GLU A 418 12.23 -30.53 -29.06
C GLU A 418 13.66 -31.06 -29.27
N ASP A 419 14.24 -31.76 -28.29
CA ASP A 419 15.58 -32.36 -28.40
C ASP A 419 15.63 -33.52 -29.44
N SER A 420 14.48 -34.14 -29.73
CA SER A 420 14.36 -35.22 -30.73
C SER A 420 13.82 -34.73 -32.08
N ARG A 421 13.77 -33.41 -32.27
CA ARG A 421 13.38 -32.74 -33.51
C ARG A 421 14.34 -33.10 -34.65
N ARG A 422 13.79 -33.59 -35.74
CA ARG A 422 14.51 -33.79 -37.01
C ARG A 422 14.11 -32.69 -37.97
N VAL A 423 15.09 -32.10 -38.64
CA VAL A 423 14.85 -31.03 -39.62
C VAL A 423 15.18 -31.56 -41.01
N ALA A 424 14.32 -31.28 -41.98
CA ALA A 424 14.46 -31.68 -43.37
C ALA A 424 14.03 -30.53 -44.31
N PRO A 425 14.53 -30.48 -45.55
CA PRO A 425 14.07 -29.50 -46.52
C PRO A 425 12.59 -29.73 -46.85
N PHE A 426 11.82 -28.64 -46.97
CA PHE A 426 10.43 -28.69 -47.38
C PHE A 426 10.31 -29.23 -48.80
N THR A 427 9.48 -30.25 -48.95
CA THR A 427 9.17 -30.86 -50.26
C THR A 427 7.69 -30.72 -50.56
N THR A 428 6.84 -31.48 -49.87
CA THR A 428 5.39 -31.55 -50.11
C THR A 428 4.53 -31.44 -48.85
N SER A 429 5.14 -31.56 -47.67
CA SER A 429 4.45 -31.54 -46.37
C SER A 429 5.15 -30.60 -45.40
N LEU A 430 4.37 -29.92 -44.57
CA LEU A 430 4.89 -29.11 -43.48
C LEU A 430 5.37 -29.95 -42.28
N LEU A 431 5.21 -31.28 -42.32
CA LEU A 431 5.45 -32.17 -41.18
C LEU A 431 4.75 -31.61 -39.93
N ASP A 432 5.47 -31.37 -38.83
CA ASP A 432 4.93 -30.76 -37.62
C ASP A 432 5.06 -29.22 -37.60
N GLY A 433 5.78 -28.63 -38.56
CA GLY A 433 5.87 -27.18 -38.75
C GLY A 433 7.12 -26.69 -39.48
N ILE A 434 7.21 -25.38 -39.70
CA ILE A 434 8.37 -24.72 -40.33
C ILE A 434 9.45 -24.45 -39.27
N ASP A 435 10.69 -24.83 -39.57
CA ASP A 435 11.86 -24.43 -38.79
C ASP A 435 12.36 -23.07 -39.28
N VAL A 436 11.92 -21.99 -38.62
CA VAL A 436 12.28 -20.63 -39.00
C VAL A 436 13.80 -20.41 -38.88
N ARG A 437 14.46 -21.01 -37.89
CA ARG A 437 15.90 -20.80 -37.66
C ARG A 437 16.72 -21.47 -38.76
N GLU A 438 16.42 -22.73 -39.11
CA GLU A 438 17.11 -23.42 -40.20
C GLU A 438 16.74 -22.86 -41.58
N SER A 439 15.49 -22.42 -41.77
CA SER A 439 15.08 -21.73 -42.99
C SER A 439 15.85 -20.41 -43.19
N LEU A 440 16.13 -19.67 -42.11
CA LEU A 440 16.94 -18.45 -42.17
C LEU A 440 18.44 -18.76 -42.39
N ARG A 441 18.98 -19.82 -41.79
CA ARG A 441 20.37 -20.27 -42.03
C ARG A 441 20.60 -20.64 -43.49
N HIS A 442 19.65 -21.34 -44.10
CA HIS A 442 19.70 -21.74 -45.50
C HIS A 442 18.90 -20.80 -46.43
N HIS A 443 18.68 -19.55 -46.01
CA HIS A 443 17.88 -18.61 -46.79
C HIS A 443 18.41 -18.41 -48.23
N HIS A 444 19.74 -18.48 -48.39
CA HIS A 444 20.43 -18.40 -49.68
C HIS A 444 20.05 -19.51 -50.67
N GLU A 445 19.55 -20.65 -50.19
CA GLU A 445 19.10 -21.77 -51.03
C GLU A 445 17.67 -21.58 -51.56
N GLY A 446 16.94 -20.55 -51.09
CA GLY A 446 15.55 -20.29 -51.48
C GLY A 446 14.56 -21.36 -51.02
N ARG A 447 14.96 -22.21 -50.06
CA ARG A 447 14.18 -23.36 -49.58
C ARG A 447 13.77 -23.16 -48.13
N LEU A 448 12.53 -23.56 -47.82
CA LEU A 448 12.05 -23.65 -46.46
C LEU A 448 12.49 -24.98 -45.85
N TRP A 449 12.73 -24.97 -44.55
CA TRP A 449 13.03 -26.16 -43.76
C TRP A 449 11.87 -26.43 -42.82
N VAL A 450 11.49 -27.70 -42.72
CA VAL A 450 10.40 -28.18 -41.88
C VAL A 450 10.94 -29.18 -40.87
N TYR A 451 10.22 -29.35 -39.76
CA TYR A 451 10.63 -30.24 -38.70
C TYR A 451 9.57 -31.29 -38.39
N GLU A 452 10.05 -32.46 -37.96
CA GLU A 452 9.25 -33.54 -37.40
C GLU A 452 9.73 -33.81 -35.98
N GLU A 453 8.81 -33.77 -35.03
CA GLU A 453 9.08 -34.13 -33.64
C GLU A 453 8.82 -35.63 -33.46
N ALA A 454 9.84 -36.36 -33.00
CA ALA A 454 9.62 -37.75 -32.65
C ALA A 454 8.61 -37.84 -31.50
N ARG A 455 7.52 -38.58 -31.69
CA ARG A 455 6.56 -38.85 -30.61
C ARG A 455 7.25 -39.59 -29.47
N VAL A 456 7.48 -38.88 -28.37
CA VAL A 456 8.07 -39.43 -27.16
C VAL A 456 7.13 -40.50 -26.57
N ARG A 457 7.55 -41.78 -26.59
CA ARG A 457 6.76 -42.88 -26.00
C ARG A 457 6.86 -42.85 -24.46
N GLY A 458 5.73 -42.91 -23.77
CA GLY A 458 5.62 -42.89 -22.30
C GLY A 458 5.56 -41.47 -21.70
N GLY A 459 5.00 -41.33 -20.50
CA GLY A 459 4.83 -40.06 -19.82
C GLY A 459 6.01 -39.67 -18.91
N ALA A 460 5.78 -38.64 -18.10
CA ALA A 460 6.59 -38.31 -16.94
C ALA A 460 5.75 -38.53 -15.68
N GLY A 461 6.20 -39.42 -14.80
CA GLY A 461 5.43 -39.89 -13.65
C GLY A 461 5.72 -39.05 -12.42
N SER A 462 6.86 -39.33 -11.79
CA SER A 462 7.31 -38.64 -10.58
C SER A 462 7.90 -37.27 -10.89
N VAL A 463 7.65 -36.30 -10.01
CA VAL A 463 8.18 -34.94 -10.09
C VAL A 463 8.90 -34.62 -8.78
N VAL A 464 10.15 -34.18 -8.89
CA VAL A 464 10.94 -33.69 -7.76
C VAL A 464 11.23 -32.21 -7.98
N VAL A 465 10.97 -31.40 -6.96
CA VAL A 465 11.25 -29.97 -6.96
C VAL A 465 12.12 -29.65 -5.75
N ILE A 466 13.31 -29.11 -5.99
CA ILE A 466 14.27 -28.74 -4.95
C ILE A 466 14.43 -27.23 -4.99
N PHE A 467 14.06 -26.52 -3.93
CA PHE A 467 14.27 -25.08 -3.81
C PHE A 467 15.62 -24.75 -3.19
N ASP A 468 16.03 -25.53 -2.19
CA ASP A 468 17.24 -25.32 -1.41
C ASP A 468 17.79 -26.69 -0.96
N GLU A 469 19.07 -26.95 -1.22
CA GLU A 469 19.72 -28.24 -0.96
C GLU A 469 20.20 -28.38 0.50
N GLU A 470 20.25 -27.29 1.27
CA GLU A 470 20.75 -27.24 2.64
C GLU A 470 19.75 -27.85 3.62
N ALA A 471 19.78 -29.18 3.76
CA ALA A 471 18.83 -29.94 4.57
C ALA A 471 18.81 -29.54 6.07
N GLU A 472 19.87 -28.92 6.59
CA GLU A 472 19.97 -28.44 7.96
C GLU A 472 18.95 -27.33 8.27
N LYS A 473 18.62 -26.49 7.28
CA LYS A 473 17.60 -25.43 7.40
C LYS A 473 16.17 -25.98 7.45
N TYR A 474 15.98 -27.23 7.03
CA TYR A 474 14.68 -27.85 6.84
C TYR A 474 14.61 -29.22 7.54
N PRO A 475 14.65 -29.24 8.88
CA PRO A 475 14.75 -30.46 9.66
C PRO A 475 13.47 -31.30 9.62
N TRP A 476 12.32 -30.73 9.27
CA TRP A 476 11.06 -31.45 9.26
C TRP A 476 10.91 -32.26 7.98
N LYS A 477 11.04 -33.58 8.11
CA LYS A 477 10.96 -34.55 7.01
C LYS A 477 9.75 -35.45 7.21
N THR A 478 8.88 -35.52 6.20
CA THR A 478 7.69 -36.36 6.28
C THR A 478 7.22 -36.85 4.92
N THR A 479 6.29 -37.79 4.95
CA THR A 479 5.60 -38.36 3.79
C THR A 479 4.10 -38.19 4.00
N TRP A 480 3.40 -37.70 2.97
CA TRP A 480 1.96 -37.51 2.91
C TRP A 480 1.36 -38.42 1.86
N ILE A 481 0.24 -39.04 2.22
CA ILE A 481 -0.55 -39.88 1.32
C ILE A 481 -1.71 -39.04 0.80
N GLY A 482 -1.97 -39.09 -0.51
CA GLY A 482 -3.12 -38.40 -1.10
C GLY A 482 -4.44 -38.89 -0.49
N GLU A 483 -5.31 -37.96 -0.06
CA GLU A 483 -6.64 -38.29 0.48
C GLU A 483 -7.62 -38.66 -0.65
N HIS A 484 -7.35 -38.19 -1.87
CA HIS A 484 -8.20 -38.37 -3.05
C HIS A 484 -7.46 -39.00 -4.23
N GLY A 485 -8.19 -39.72 -5.11
CA GLY A 485 -7.59 -40.43 -6.25
C GLY A 485 -6.91 -39.56 -7.33
N GLN A 486 -7.01 -38.22 -7.20
CA GLN A 486 -6.38 -37.24 -8.09
C GLN A 486 -5.20 -36.51 -7.41
N GLU A 487 -4.86 -36.87 -6.18
CA GLU A 487 -3.75 -36.31 -5.41
C GLU A 487 -2.55 -37.25 -5.49
N SER A 488 -1.36 -36.68 -5.65
CA SER A 488 -0.10 -37.43 -5.59
C SER A 488 0.25 -37.73 -4.14
N ASP A 489 0.88 -38.88 -3.91
CA ASP A 489 1.64 -39.04 -2.67
C ASP A 489 2.85 -38.10 -2.71
N MET A 490 3.19 -37.53 -1.57
CA MET A 490 4.27 -36.58 -1.43
C MET A 490 5.27 -36.98 -0.36
N ALA A 491 6.55 -36.71 -0.59
CA ALA A 491 7.56 -36.70 0.46
C ALA A 491 8.33 -35.39 0.38
N PHE A 492 8.66 -34.78 1.52
CA PHE A 492 9.32 -33.48 1.52
C PHE A 492 10.14 -33.23 2.78
N TYR A 493 11.02 -32.24 2.67
CA TYR A 493 11.69 -31.61 3.80
C TYR A 493 11.35 -30.12 3.84
N ALA A 494 11.05 -29.61 5.03
CA ALA A 494 10.55 -28.26 5.25
C ALA A 494 11.01 -27.69 6.61
N THR A 495 10.72 -26.41 6.83
CA THR A 495 10.92 -25.75 8.14
C THR A 495 10.08 -26.41 9.24
N PRO A 496 10.47 -26.30 10.52
CA PRO A 496 9.75 -26.92 11.63
C PRO A 496 8.27 -26.55 11.71
N LEU A 497 7.45 -27.58 11.98
CA LEU A 497 6.02 -27.41 12.23
C LEU A 497 5.79 -26.68 13.57
N GLY A 498 4.92 -25.68 13.57
CA GLY A 498 4.54 -24.90 14.76
C GLY A 498 5.50 -23.76 15.11
N GLU A 499 6.56 -23.54 14.34
CA GLU A 499 7.48 -22.41 14.55
C GLU A 499 6.86 -21.08 14.09
N SER A 500 6.31 -21.06 12.86
CA SER A 500 5.58 -19.94 12.28
C SER A 500 4.09 -20.24 12.30
N VAL A 501 3.36 -19.69 13.27
CA VAL A 501 1.91 -19.88 13.42
C VAL A 501 1.18 -18.62 12.95
N VAL A 502 0.36 -18.76 11.91
CA VAL A 502 -0.33 -17.64 11.24
C VAL A 502 -1.81 -17.53 11.60
N GLY A 503 -2.32 -18.51 12.34
CA GLY A 503 -3.69 -18.53 12.85
C GLY A 503 -3.88 -19.69 13.83
N PRO A 504 -5.07 -19.80 14.46
CA PRO A 504 -5.35 -20.84 15.43
C PRO A 504 -5.26 -22.23 14.78
N GLY A 505 -4.22 -22.99 15.12
CA GLY A 505 -3.96 -24.32 14.58
C GLY A 505 -3.44 -24.33 13.13
N ILE A 506 -2.85 -23.23 12.66
CA ILE A 506 -2.35 -23.09 11.27
C ILE A 506 -0.86 -22.73 11.33
N SER A 507 -0.01 -23.66 10.90
CA SER A 507 1.43 -23.44 10.77
C SER A 507 1.77 -23.15 9.32
N GLU A 508 2.43 -22.01 9.07
CA GLU A 508 3.08 -21.77 7.77
C GLU A 508 4.44 -22.47 7.77
N CYS A 509 4.69 -23.25 6.73
CA CYS A 509 5.94 -23.98 6.52
C CYS A 509 6.51 -23.64 5.15
N THR A 510 7.84 -23.75 5.03
CA THR A 510 8.57 -23.52 3.79
C THR A 510 9.26 -24.78 3.35
N TYR A 511 9.01 -25.23 2.11
CA TYR A 511 9.70 -26.37 1.51
C TYR A 511 11.16 -26.03 1.22
N GLY A 512 12.05 -26.95 1.60
CA GLY A 512 13.38 -27.05 0.99
C GLY A 512 13.32 -27.88 -0.30
N GLY A 513 12.50 -28.94 -0.32
CA GLY A 513 12.18 -29.68 -1.54
C GLY A 513 11.12 -30.75 -1.31
N PHE A 514 10.48 -31.17 -2.39
CA PHE A 514 9.43 -32.18 -2.36
C PHE A 514 9.45 -33.12 -3.58
N LEU A 515 8.93 -34.33 -3.38
CA LEU A 515 8.59 -35.34 -4.37
C LEU A 515 7.07 -35.41 -4.49
N MET A 516 6.57 -35.61 -5.71
CA MET A 516 5.20 -35.99 -6.01
C MET A 516 5.20 -37.25 -6.86
N THR A 517 4.43 -38.27 -6.48
CA THR A 517 4.29 -39.52 -7.24
C THR A 517 2.85 -40.01 -7.31
N MET A 518 2.52 -40.67 -8.42
CA MET A 518 1.20 -41.26 -8.69
C MET A 518 1.33 -42.75 -9.00
N PRO A 519 0.29 -43.57 -8.77
CA PRO A 519 -0.99 -43.27 -8.10
C PRO A 519 -0.85 -43.07 -6.58
N PRO A 520 -1.84 -42.49 -5.87
CA PRO A 520 -1.78 -42.32 -4.42
C PRO A 520 -1.85 -43.65 -3.64
N GLY A 521 -1.47 -43.60 -2.36
CA GLY A 521 -1.56 -44.72 -1.41
C GLY A 521 -0.42 -45.73 -1.50
N ARG A 522 0.70 -45.39 -2.16
CA ARG A 522 1.84 -46.28 -2.40
C ARG A 522 3.12 -45.83 -1.71
N LEU A 523 3.31 -44.54 -1.46
CA LEU A 523 4.58 -44.00 -0.97
C LEU A 523 4.78 -44.30 0.51
N PHE A 524 5.74 -45.17 0.84
CA PHE A 524 6.14 -45.42 2.22
C PHE A 524 7.03 -44.28 2.76
N ASP A 525 7.35 -44.31 4.06
CA ASP A 525 8.22 -43.31 4.68
C ASP A 525 9.66 -43.40 4.16
N VAL A 526 9.93 -42.65 3.08
CA VAL A 526 11.22 -42.60 2.38
C VAL A 526 12.35 -42.08 3.28
N TRP A 527 12.04 -41.40 4.38
CA TRP A 527 13.07 -40.83 5.26
C TRP A 527 13.63 -41.85 6.25
N ARG A 528 12.87 -42.91 6.56
CA ARG A 528 13.28 -43.98 7.47
C ARG A 528 13.66 -45.27 6.75
N ASP A 529 13.37 -45.34 5.46
CA ASP A 529 13.66 -46.49 4.60
C ASP A 529 15.16 -46.85 4.60
N PRO A 530 15.52 -48.10 4.98
CA PRO A 530 16.89 -48.59 4.93
C PRO A 530 17.56 -48.50 3.55
N ASP A 531 16.80 -48.63 2.45
CA ASP A 531 17.37 -48.66 1.08
C ASP A 531 17.87 -47.28 0.62
N TYR A 532 17.39 -46.22 1.26
CA TYR A 532 17.85 -44.85 1.05
C TYR A 532 18.87 -44.38 2.09
N ARG A 533 19.33 -45.27 3.01
CA ARG A 533 20.39 -44.95 3.96
C ARG A 533 21.74 -44.90 3.24
N GLY A 534 22.35 -43.73 3.20
CA GLY A 534 23.66 -43.52 2.60
C GLY A 534 24.11 -42.06 2.68
N PRO A 535 25.23 -41.70 2.02
CA PRO A 535 25.70 -40.31 1.93
C PRO A 535 24.88 -39.52 0.88
N PHE A 536 23.55 -39.55 1.04
CA PHE A 536 22.60 -38.85 0.20
C PHE A 536 22.03 -37.65 0.94
N THR A 537 21.99 -36.51 0.27
CA THR A 537 21.29 -35.31 0.78
C THR A 537 19.78 -35.51 0.73
N GLY A 538 19.01 -34.67 1.42
CA GLY A 538 17.54 -34.74 1.37
C GLY A 538 16.98 -34.66 -0.05
N ALA A 539 17.55 -33.78 -0.88
CA ALA A 539 17.21 -33.67 -2.30
C ALA A 539 17.43 -34.97 -3.10
N GLU A 540 18.42 -35.75 -2.72
CA GLU A 540 18.79 -36.98 -3.41
C GLU A 540 17.99 -38.18 -2.94
N VAL A 541 17.65 -38.24 -1.65
CA VAL A 541 16.66 -39.21 -1.14
C VAL A 541 15.35 -39.04 -1.91
N LEU A 542 14.87 -37.80 -2.10
CA LEU A 542 13.68 -37.52 -2.91
C LEU A 542 13.83 -38.02 -4.35
N LEU A 543 14.98 -37.82 -4.99
CA LEU A 543 15.21 -38.28 -6.36
C LEU A 543 15.33 -39.81 -6.48
N LEU A 544 15.97 -40.46 -5.51
CA LEU A 544 16.05 -41.93 -5.44
C LEU A 544 14.66 -42.53 -5.28
N ALA A 545 13.89 -42.03 -4.31
CA ALA A 545 12.49 -42.41 -4.15
C ALA A 545 11.67 -42.12 -5.41
N ALA A 546 11.89 -40.99 -6.07
CA ALA A 546 11.19 -40.68 -7.32
C ALA A 546 11.43 -41.74 -8.41
N LEU A 547 12.66 -42.24 -8.53
CA LEU A 547 13.06 -43.24 -9.51
C LEU A 547 12.46 -44.62 -9.21
N ASP A 548 12.44 -44.98 -7.93
CA ASP A 548 11.87 -46.24 -7.43
C ASP A 548 10.35 -46.26 -7.59
N TYR A 549 9.68 -45.19 -7.17
CA TYR A 549 8.23 -45.08 -7.22
C TYR A 549 7.69 -44.69 -8.60
N ALA A 550 8.52 -44.33 -9.58
CA ALA A 550 8.06 -43.94 -10.91
C ALA A 550 7.50 -45.13 -11.70
N ARG A 551 6.23 -45.05 -12.08
CA ARG A 551 5.62 -45.99 -13.05
C ARG A 551 6.04 -45.69 -14.49
N GLU A 552 6.10 -44.41 -14.82
CA GLU A 552 6.53 -43.93 -16.13
C GLU A 552 8.07 -44.00 -16.28
N PRO A 553 8.60 -44.04 -17.50
CA PRO A 553 10.05 -44.11 -17.74
C PRO A 553 10.78 -42.81 -17.38
N ARG A 554 10.07 -41.70 -17.13
CA ARG A 554 10.69 -40.39 -16.92
C ARG A 554 10.34 -39.80 -15.57
N VAL A 555 11.35 -39.24 -14.92
CA VAL A 555 11.26 -38.49 -13.67
C VAL A 555 11.69 -37.05 -13.94
N VAL A 556 10.84 -36.10 -13.56
CA VAL A 556 11.15 -34.68 -13.68
C VAL A 556 11.94 -34.25 -12.44
N TYR A 557 13.06 -33.56 -12.64
CA TYR A 557 13.88 -33.01 -11.56
C TYR A 557 14.10 -31.52 -11.79
N ALA A 558 13.34 -30.69 -11.07
CA ALA A 558 13.43 -29.23 -11.11
C ALA A 558 14.25 -28.72 -9.92
N ALA A 559 15.44 -28.17 -10.17
CA ALA A 559 16.39 -27.82 -9.10
C ALA A 559 17.35 -26.69 -9.52
N PRO A 560 18.06 -26.04 -8.57
CA PRO A 560 19.05 -25.02 -8.89
C PRO A 560 20.26 -25.63 -9.62
N LYS A 561 20.61 -26.87 -9.26
CA LYS A 561 21.72 -27.63 -9.83
C LYS A 561 21.24 -28.94 -10.48
N PRO A 562 21.94 -29.44 -11.51
CA PRO A 562 21.65 -30.76 -12.06
C PRO A 562 22.00 -31.89 -11.07
N PRO A 563 21.37 -33.06 -11.18
CA PRO A 563 21.62 -34.18 -10.27
C PRO A 563 23.02 -34.77 -10.51
N ARG A 564 23.65 -35.31 -9.45
CA ARG A 564 24.98 -35.94 -9.53
C ARG A 564 25.01 -37.01 -10.64
N PRO A 565 26.13 -37.15 -11.40
CA PRO A 565 26.21 -38.09 -12.53
C PRO A 565 25.88 -39.55 -12.19
N PHE A 566 26.18 -40.00 -10.96
CA PHE A 566 25.88 -41.37 -10.55
C PHE A 566 24.36 -41.64 -10.49
N LEU A 567 23.54 -40.65 -10.10
CA LEU A 567 22.07 -40.78 -10.06
C LEU A 567 21.48 -40.93 -11.47
N LYS A 568 22.06 -40.24 -12.46
CA LYS A 568 21.69 -40.43 -13.88
C LYS A 568 22.01 -41.84 -14.37
N ARG A 569 23.18 -42.38 -13.99
CA ARG A 569 23.55 -43.77 -14.31
C ARG A 569 22.67 -44.79 -13.60
N PHE A 570 22.31 -44.52 -12.35
CA PHE A 570 21.39 -45.35 -11.58
C PHE A 570 20.01 -45.38 -12.24
N ALA A 571 19.45 -44.22 -12.60
CA ALA A 571 18.21 -44.13 -13.35
C ALA A 571 18.26 -44.96 -14.64
N ALA A 572 19.34 -44.85 -15.43
CA ALA A 572 19.49 -45.61 -16.67
C ALA A 572 19.48 -47.14 -16.45
N ARG A 573 20.07 -47.63 -15.36
CA ARG A 573 20.02 -49.07 -14.99
C ARG A 573 18.61 -49.55 -14.65
N LEU A 574 17.76 -48.66 -14.12
CA LEU A 574 16.35 -48.93 -13.85
C LEU A 574 15.47 -48.76 -15.12
N GLY A 575 16.08 -48.50 -16.28
CA GLY A 575 15.33 -48.17 -17.51
C GLY A 575 14.60 -46.83 -17.42
N LYS A 576 15.05 -45.93 -16.55
CA LYS A 576 14.46 -44.61 -16.31
C LYS A 576 15.37 -43.49 -16.83
N GLN A 577 14.77 -42.34 -17.11
CA GLN A 577 15.47 -41.11 -17.51
C GLN A 577 15.11 -39.95 -16.59
N VAL A 578 16.12 -39.23 -16.10
CA VAL A 578 15.93 -37.99 -15.34
C VAL A 578 15.93 -36.80 -16.29
N VAL A 579 14.84 -36.05 -16.30
CA VAL A 579 14.69 -34.82 -17.09
C VAL A 579 14.95 -33.62 -16.16
N TYR A 580 16.09 -32.96 -16.36
CA TYR A 580 16.49 -31.82 -15.54
C TYR A 580 15.87 -30.52 -16.05
N LEU A 581 15.22 -29.78 -15.16
CA LEU A 581 14.69 -28.44 -15.41
C LEU A 581 15.40 -27.45 -14.48
N PRO A 582 16.22 -26.52 -14.99
CA PRO A 582 16.82 -25.48 -14.16
C PRO A 582 15.72 -24.62 -13.52
N LEU A 583 15.78 -24.43 -12.20
CA LEU A 583 14.79 -23.64 -11.45
C LEU A 583 14.63 -22.23 -12.00
N GLY A 584 15.74 -21.58 -12.40
CA GLY A 584 15.73 -20.23 -13.00
C GLY A 584 14.98 -20.13 -14.34
N SER A 585 14.64 -21.25 -14.97
CA SER A 585 13.80 -21.28 -16.18
C SER A 585 12.29 -21.27 -15.89
N LEU A 586 11.91 -21.29 -14.61
CA LEU A 586 10.53 -21.27 -14.13
C LEU A 586 10.15 -19.87 -13.61
N SER A 587 8.85 -19.57 -13.56
CA SER A 587 8.35 -18.28 -13.05
C SER A 587 8.68 -18.11 -11.57
N SER A 588 9.44 -17.06 -11.22
CA SER A 588 9.79 -16.72 -9.83
C SER A 588 8.56 -16.57 -8.92
N LEU A 589 7.50 -15.92 -9.43
CA LEU A 589 6.22 -15.77 -8.72
C LEU A 589 5.57 -17.14 -8.43
N SER A 590 5.58 -18.06 -9.39
CA SER A 590 5.03 -19.41 -9.19
C SER A 590 5.84 -20.18 -8.16
N LEU A 591 7.16 -20.11 -8.22
CA LEU A 591 8.05 -20.78 -7.28
C LEU A 591 7.85 -20.26 -5.86
N LYS A 592 7.79 -18.94 -5.69
CA LYS A 592 7.56 -18.30 -4.40
C LYS A 592 6.22 -18.68 -3.77
N LYS A 593 5.16 -18.71 -4.58
CA LYS A 593 3.82 -19.12 -4.12
C LYS A 593 3.77 -20.60 -3.70
N LEU A 594 4.54 -21.47 -4.35
CA LEU A 594 4.53 -22.92 -4.09
C LEU A 594 5.52 -23.37 -3.03
N ARG A 595 6.53 -22.54 -2.74
CA ARG A 595 7.54 -22.84 -1.72
C ARG A 595 6.95 -22.79 -0.31
N ARG A 596 5.91 -21.96 -0.10
CA ARG A 596 5.19 -21.83 1.17
C ARG A 596 3.90 -22.63 1.13
N PHE A 597 3.58 -23.28 2.24
CA PHE A 597 2.37 -24.07 2.42
C PHE A 597 1.93 -24.04 3.88
N HIS A 598 0.66 -24.36 4.12
CA HIS A 598 0.06 -24.32 5.44
C HIS A 598 -0.33 -25.72 5.90
N VAL A 599 0.13 -26.05 7.10
CA VAL A 599 -0.21 -27.28 7.81
C VAL A 599 -1.25 -26.95 8.87
N LEU A 600 -2.36 -27.65 8.83
CA LEU A 600 -3.48 -27.50 9.74
C LEU A 600 -3.35 -28.53 10.86
N ALA A 601 -3.63 -28.12 12.10
CA ALA A 601 -3.55 -28.99 13.28
C ALA A 601 -4.54 -30.17 13.22
N ASN A 602 -5.67 -29.98 12.55
CA ASN A 602 -6.72 -30.99 12.32
C ASN A 602 -7.62 -30.59 11.13
N LYS A 603 -8.56 -31.47 10.77
CA LYS A 603 -9.53 -31.21 9.68
C LYS A 603 -10.51 -30.09 10.00
N ASP A 604 -10.84 -29.86 11.28
CA ASP A 604 -11.75 -28.78 11.68
C ASP A 604 -11.18 -27.42 11.30
N ALA A 605 -9.85 -27.25 11.39
CA ALA A 605 -9.17 -26.01 11.02
C ALA A 605 -9.36 -25.60 9.56
N ARG A 606 -9.76 -26.52 8.67
CA ARG A 606 -10.13 -26.18 7.28
C ARG A 606 -11.29 -25.18 7.22
N ALA A 607 -12.18 -25.16 8.21
CA ALA A 607 -13.34 -24.29 8.24
C ALA A 607 -12.99 -22.80 8.36
N TRP A 608 -11.92 -22.47 9.09
CA TRP A 608 -11.48 -21.09 9.31
C TRP A 608 -10.15 -20.75 8.63
N ALA A 609 -9.40 -21.72 8.10
CA ALA A 609 -8.08 -21.48 7.49
C ALA A 609 -8.09 -20.41 6.38
N LYS A 610 -9.18 -20.35 5.59
CA LYS A 610 -9.36 -19.35 4.52
C LYS A 610 -9.31 -17.89 4.99
N ASP A 611 -9.58 -17.63 6.28
CA ASP A 611 -9.60 -16.29 6.85
C ASP A 611 -8.19 -15.82 7.26
N TYR A 612 -7.22 -16.76 7.31
CA TYR A 612 -5.84 -16.51 7.72
C TYR A 612 -4.83 -16.68 6.56
N VAL A 613 -5.15 -17.55 5.57
CA VAL A 613 -4.28 -17.94 4.44
C VAL A 613 -4.47 -17.08 3.18
#